data_AF-D2QR63-F1
#
_entry.id   AF-D2QR63-F1
#
_cell.length_a   1.000
_cell.length_b   1.000
_cell.length_c   1.000
_cell.angle_alpha   90.00
_cell.angle_beta   90.00
_cell.angle_gamma   90.00
#
_symmetry.space_group_name_H-M   'P 1'
#
loop_
_entity.id
_entity.type
_entity.pdbx_description
1 polymer ?
#
loop_
_entity_poly.entity_id
_entity_poly.type
_entity_poly.pdbx_seq_one_letter_code
_entity_poly.pdbx_strand_id
1 'polypeptide(L)'
;MLKIAYQDELLFTSTQQRGSSGPDVRRIQEWLCLNALRYPTAALTTTLDGEFGPATKLAVQNFQAVLKLPKTGVVTPDLFAKLSAPLATGFQTKPASKDIRRAVVQLAQTHLKQRSAELQCDDGQNLGPWVRSYCDGLDGSLFKWCAGFVQSILD
;
A
#
# COMPACT_ATOMS: atom_id res chain seq x y z
N MET A 1 3.91 -11.45 18.07
CA MET A 1 2.97 -12.28 17.29
C MET A 1 3.29 -11.93 15.87
N LEU A 2 3.91 -12.85 15.13
CA LEU A 2 4.61 -12.48 13.91
C LEU A 2 3.67 -11.86 12.88
N LYS A 3 3.83 -10.57 12.57
CA LYS A 3 2.98 -9.82 11.63
C LYS A 3 3.33 -10.20 10.20
N ILE A 4 2.65 -11.24 9.71
CA ILE A 4 2.89 -11.81 8.36
C ILE A 4 1.82 -11.43 7.33
N ALA A 5 0.69 -10.85 7.74
CA ALA A 5 -0.42 -10.50 6.84
C ALA A 5 -0.03 -9.54 5.70
N TYR A 6 1.05 -8.75 5.88
CA TYR A 6 1.58 -7.91 4.81
C TYR A 6 2.02 -8.71 3.57
N GLN A 7 2.34 -10.01 3.73
CA GLN A 7 2.77 -10.85 2.61
C GLN A 7 1.67 -10.98 1.57
N ASP A 8 0.42 -11.17 2.01
CA ASP A 8 -0.75 -11.22 1.13
C ASP A 8 -0.90 -9.90 0.36
N GLU A 9 -0.60 -8.78 1.01
CA GLU A 9 -0.59 -7.44 0.39
C GLU A 9 0.51 -7.22 -0.66
N LEU A 10 1.49 -8.11 -0.74
CA LEU A 10 2.54 -8.09 -1.77
C LEU A 10 2.30 -9.11 -2.89
N LEU A 11 1.42 -10.10 -2.69
CA LEU A 11 1.11 -11.11 -3.70
C LEU A 11 0.28 -10.51 -4.83
N PHE A 12 0.80 -10.63 -6.06
CA PHE A 12 0.13 -10.19 -7.29
C PHE A 12 0.69 -10.97 -8.48
N THR A 13 -0.14 -11.80 -9.11
CA THR A 13 0.32 -12.82 -10.08
C THR A 13 -0.17 -12.58 -11.50
N SER A 14 -1.21 -11.78 -11.69
CA SER A 14 -1.86 -11.60 -12.98
C SER A 14 -1.78 -10.15 -13.45
N THR A 15 -1.44 -9.94 -14.71
CA THR A 15 -1.41 -8.59 -15.30
C THR A 15 -2.82 -8.03 -15.39
N GLN A 16 -3.02 -6.80 -14.90
CA GLN A 16 -4.31 -6.10 -14.91
C GLN A 16 -4.29 -4.92 -15.87
N GLN A 17 -5.40 -4.67 -16.55
CA GLN A 17 -5.53 -3.58 -17.52
C GLN A 17 -6.98 -3.13 -17.64
N ARG A 18 -7.24 -2.11 -18.47
CA ARG A 18 -8.61 -1.62 -18.68
C ARG A 18 -9.56 -2.77 -19.06
N GLY A 19 -10.69 -2.83 -18.36
CA GLY A 19 -11.69 -3.90 -18.49
C GLY A 19 -11.52 -5.07 -17.51
N SER A 20 -10.38 -5.16 -16.82
CA SER A 20 -10.25 -6.02 -15.63
C SER A 20 -11.18 -5.55 -14.52
N SER A 21 -11.61 -6.47 -13.67
CA SER A 21 -12.33 -6.17 -12.42
C SER A 21 -11.99 -7.17 -11.31
N GLY A 22 -12.33 -6.81 -10.07
CA GLY A 22 -12.20 -7.67 -8.89
C GLY A 22 -11.16 -7.20 -7.87
N PRO A 23 -10.79 -8.08 -6.91
CA PRO A 23 -9.97 -7.71 -5.77
C PRO A 23 -8.58 -7.16 -6.13
N ASP A 24 -7.92 -7.72 -7.14
CA ASP A 24 -6.61 -7.24 -7.61
C ASP A 24 -6.67 -5.82 -8.16
N VAL A 25 -7.75 -5.48 -8.87
CA VAL A 25 -7.99 -4.11 -9.35
C VAL A 25 -8.23 -3.16 -8.18
N ARG A 26 -9.03 -3.58 -7.19
CA ARG A 26 -9.23 -2.79 -5.97
C ARG A 26 -7.91 -2.51 -5.26
N ARG A 27 -7.04 -3.52 -5.12
CA ARG A 27 -5.70 -3.35 -4.51
C ARG A 27 -4.80 -2.41 -5.31
N ILE A 28 -4.88 -2.41 -6.64
CA ILE A 28 -4.20 -1.40 -7.47
C ILE A 28 -4.71 0.00 -7.14
N GLN A 29 -6.02 0.19 -7.09
CA GLN A 29 -6.65 1.48 -6.81
C GLN A 29 -6.26 2.00 -5.41
N GLU A 30 -6.28 1.12 -4.40
CA GLU A 30 -5.82 1.42 -3.04
C GLU A 30 -4.36 1.91 -3.04
N TRP A 31 -3.47 1.18 -3.72
CA TRP A 31 -2.06 1.57 -3.80
C TRP A 31 -1.82 2.86 -4.58
N LEU A 32 -2.59 3.12 -5.64
CA LEU A 32 -2.51 4.37 -6.38
C LEU A 32 -2.91 5.56 -5.50
N CYS A 33 -4.01 5.45 -4.77
CA CYS A 33 -4.47 6.45 -3.80
C CYS A 33 -3.43 6.69 -2.70
N LEU A 34 -2.84 5.63 -2.13
CA LEU A 34 -1.77 5.76 -1.13
C LEU A 34 -0.50 6.40 -1.70
N ASN A 35 -0.12 6.08 -2.94
CA ASN A 35 1.04 6.69 -3.59
C ASN A 35 0.83 8.19 -3.89
N ALA A 36 -0.41 8.70 -3.90
CA ALA A 36 -0.66 10.14 -4.00
C ALA A 36 -0.05 10.91 -2.81
N LEU A 37 0.11 10.29 -1.63
CA LEU A 37 0.81 10.89 -0.48
C LEU A 37 2.32 11.07 -0.73
N ARG A 38 2.90 10.24 -1.61
CA ARG A 38 4.32 10.29 -2.01
C ARG A 38 4.53 11.18 -3.24
N TYR A 39 3.54 11.24 -4.12
CA TYR A 39 3.58 11.95 -5.39
C TYR A 39 2.34 12.86 -5.55
N PRO A 40 2.21 13.92 -4.73
CA PRO A 40 0.97 14.71 -4.64
C PRO A 40 0.60 15.44 -5.95
N THR A 41 1.58 15.69 -6.83
CA THR A 41 1.36 16.37 -8.11
C THR A 41 1.04 15.41 -9.26
N ALA A 42 1.08 14.09 -9.04
CA ALA A 42 0.97 13.11 -10.11
C ALA A 42 -0.47 12.67 -10.44
N ALA A 43 -1.49 13.19 -9.74
CA ALA A 43 -2.90 12.83 -9.95
C ALA A 43 -3.12 11.31 -10.02
N LEU A 44 -2.84 10.62 -8.90
CA LEU A 44 -2.90 9.17 -8.79
C LEU A 44 -4.22 8.65 -8.18
N THR A 45 -5.01 9.51 -7.55
CA THR A 45 -6.26 9.12 -6.90
C THR A 45 -7.28 8.63 -7.93
N THR A 46 -7.96 7.53 -7.61
CA THR A 46 -9.04 6.93 -8.42
C THR A 46 -10.10 6.33 -7.49
N THR A 47 -11.27 5.97 -8.03
CA THR A 47 -12.31 5.25 -7.29
C THR A 47 -11.82 3.88 -6.83
N LEU A 48 -12.30 3.40 -5.67
CA LEU A 48 -11.98 2.09 -5.09
C LEU A 48 -13.12 1.07 -5.34
N ASP A 49 -13.61 1.03 -6.57
CA ASP A 49 -14.76 0.22 -6.99
C ASP A 49 -14.38 -1.19 -7.45
N GLY A 50 -13.08 -1.49 -7.60
CA GLY A 50 -12.61 -2.76 -8.15
C GLY A 50 -12.77 -2.86 -9.66
N GLU A 51 -13.08 -1.77 -10.36
CA GLU A 51 -13.25 -1.71 -11.81
C GLU A 51 -12.10 -0.96 -12.48
N PHE A 52 -11.44 -1.60 -13.46
CA PHE A 52 -10.32 -0.97 -14.15
C PHE A 52 -10.83 -0.08 -15.29
N GLY A 53 -11.44 1.04 -14.89
CA GLY A 53 -11.98 2.06 -15.79
C GLY A 53 -10.92 3.01 -16.38
N PRO A 54 -11.38 4.01 -17.15
CA PRO A 54 -10.49 5.04 -17.72
C PRO A 54 -9.72 5.84 -16.66
N ALA A 55 -10.33 6.14 -15.52
CA ALA A 55 -9.68 6.84 -14.40
C ALA A 55 -8.51 6.02 -13.82
N THR A 56 -8.74 4.74 -13.51
CA THR A 56 -7.70 3.82 -13.05
C THR A 56 -6.56 3.71 -14.06
N LYS A 57 -6.88 3.60 -15.37
CA LYS A 57 -5.85 3.57 -16.43
C LYS A 57 -5.00 4.84 -16.44
N LEU A 58 -5.62 6.01 -16.37
CA LEU A 58 -4.90 7.28 -16.35
C LEU A 58 -3.99 7.39 -15.10
N ALA A 59 -4.49 7.01 -13.92
CA ALA A 59 -3.70 6.99 -12.69
C ALA A 59 -2.48 6.05 -12.82
N VAL A 60 -2.64 4.87 -13.42
CA VAL A 60 -1.51 3.95 -13.70
C VAL A 60 -0.51 4.59 -14.67
N GLN A 61 -0.97 5.25 -15.74
CA GLN A 61 -0.10 5.95 -16.69
C GLN A 61 0.69 7.08 -16.02
N ASN A 62 0.06 7.80 -15.09
CA ASN A 62 0.71 8.84 -14.31
C ASN A 62 1.75 8.26 -13.35
N PHE A 63 1.44 7.16 -12.68
CA PHE A 63 2.42 6.46 -11.83
C PHE A 63 3.61 5.94 -12.65
N GLN A 64 3.37 5.37 -13.82
CA GLN A 64 4.43 4.99 -14.75
C GLN A 64 5.29 6.20 -15.16
N ALA A 65 4.66 7.36 -15.39
CA ALA A 65 5.38 8.60 -15.69
C ALA A 65 6.29 9.05 -14.52
N VAL A 66 5.80 8.98 -13.28
CA VAL A 66 6.60 9.25 -12.07
C VAL A 66 7.84 8.37 -12.02
N LEU A 67 7.68 7.10 -12.40
CA LEU A 67 8.77 6.12 -12.45
C LEU A 67 9.63 6.20 -13.72
N LYS A 68 9.35 7.15 -14.63
CA LYS A 68 10.01 7.29 -15.95
C LYS A 68 9.92 6.01 -16.80
N LEU A 69 8.79 5.31 -16.70
CA LEU A 69 8.47 4.11 -17.48
C LEU A 69 7.54 4.45 -18.66
N PRO A 70 7.44 3.57 -19.68
CA PRO A 70 6.41 3.69 -20.71
C PRO A 70 5.01 3.73 -20.10
N LYS A 71 4.19 4.70 -20.53
CA LYS A 71 2.83 4.94 -20.01
C LYS A 71 1.79 3.98 -20.62
N THR A 72 2.00 2.68 -20.45
CA THR A 72 1.11 1.65 -21.04
C THR A 72 -0.29 1.65 -20.41
N GLY A 73 -0.42 2.07 -19.15
CA GLY A 73 -1.66 1.95 -18.38
C GLY A 73 -2.00 0.50 -17.99
N VAL A 74 -1.01 -0.37 -18.02
CA VAL A 74 -1.11 -1.81 -17.69
C VAL A 74 -0.32 -2.07 -16.41
N VAL A 75 -0.92 -2.81 -15.48
CA VAL A 75 -0.28 -3.21 -14.22
C VAL A 75 0.31 -4.62 -14.33
N THR A 76 1.60 -4.58 -14.63
CA THR A 76 2.66 -5.54 -14.30
C THR A 76 2.64 -6.18 -12.90
N PRO A 77 2.98 -7.46 -12.65
CA PRO A 77 3.52 -7.84 -11.34
C PRO A 77 4.74 -6.98 -10.92
N ASP A 78 5.62 -6.64 -11.87
CA ASP A 78 6.75 -5.75 -11.60
C ASP A 78 6.31 -4.32 -11.27
N LEU A 79 5.24 -3.83 -11.92
CA LEU A 79 4.69 -2.51 -11.61
C LEU A 79 3.97 -2.51 -10.27
N PHE A 80 3.24 -3.58 -9.96
CA PHE A 80 2.57 -3.76 -8.67
C PHE A 80 3.58 -3.80 -7.53
N ALA A 81 4.70 -4.51 -7.69
CA ALA A 81 5.79 -4.51 -6.71
C ALA A 81 6.35 -3.10 -6.47
N LYS A 82 6.34 -2.20 -7.47
CA LYS A 82 6.72 -0.79 -7.29
C LYS A 82 5.63 0.03 -6.59
N LEU A 83 4.35 -0.27 -6.84
CA LEU A 83 3.22 0.33 -6.15
C LEU A 83 3.25 0.02 -4.65
N SER A 84 3.48 -1.26 -4.30
CA SER A 84 3.47 -1.77 -2.93
C SER A 84 4.83 -1.76 -2.22
N ALA A 85 5.89 -1.33 -2.90
CA ALA A 85 7.25 -1.23 -2.35
C ALA A 85 7.37 -0.53 -0.98
N PRO A 86 6.57 0.52 -0.67
CA PRO A 86 6.58 1.12 0.67
C PRO A 86 6.22 0.12 1.76
N LEU A 87 5.23 -0.75 1.54
CA LEU A 87 4.83 -1.78 2.50
C LEU A 87 5.93 -2.80 2.71
N ALA A 88 6.47 -3.32 1.61
CA ALA A 88 7.57 -4.28 1.65
C ALA A 88 8.75 -3.70 2.45
N THR A 89 9.12 -2.44 2.19
CA THR A 89 10.19 -1.77 2.94
C THR A 89 9.85 -1.61 4.41
N GLY A 90 8.60 -1.26 4.76
CA GLY A 90 8.16 -1.15 6.15
C GLY A 90 8.37 -2.45 6.92
N PHE A 91 7.83 -3.55 6.41
CA PHE A 91 7.80 -4.84 7.11
C PHE A 91 9.07 -5.69 6.97
N GLN A 92 9.86 -5.51 5.91
CA GLN A 92 11.04 -6.35 5.66
C GLN A 92 12.36 -5.72 6.13
N THR A 93 12.35 -4.42 6.48
CA THR A 93 13.56 -3.75 6.99
C THR A 93 13.88 -4.24 8.40
N LYS A 94 15.11 -4.74 8.58
CA LYS A 94 15.63 -5.09 9.91
C LYS A 94 16.28 -3.87 10.55
N PRO A 95 16.03 -3.58 11.85
CA PRO A 95 16.70 -2.49 12.53
C PRO A 95 18.20 -2.81 12.65
N ALA A 96 19.04 -1.78 12.49
CA ALA A 96 20.49 -1.94 12.61
C ALA A 96 20.93 -2.02 14.07
N SER A 97 20.16 -1.45 14.99
CA SER A 97 20.46 -1.48 16.42
C SER A 97 20.04 -2.80 17.06
N LYS A 98 20.91 -3.33 17.92
CA LYS A 98 20.58 -4.44 18.83
C LYS A 98 19.91 -3.98 20.13
N ASP A 99 19.91 -2.67 20.39
CA ASP A 99 19.18 -2.08 21.52
C ASP A 99 17.70 -1.95 21.16
N ILE A 100 16.83 -2.53 21.99
CA ILE A 100 15.40 -2.63 21.68
C ILE A 100 14.73 -1.26 21.53
N ARG A 101 15.08 -0.27 22.36
CA ARG A 101 14.48 1.07 22.29
C ARG A 101 14.86 1.76 20.98
N ARG A 102 16.13 1.69 20.61
CA ARG A 102 16.61 2.25 19.33
C ARG A 102 16.05 1.49 18.13
N ALA A 103 15.92 0.17 18.22
CA ALA A 103 15.34 -0.64 17.17
C ALA A 103 13.88 -0.27 16.89
N VAL A 104 13.05 -0.14 17.93
CA VAL A 104 11.65 0.28 17.83
C VAL A 104 11.54 1.67 17.18
N VAL A 105 12.38 2.63 17.60
CA VAL A 105 12.40 3.97 16.99
C VAL A 105 12.82 3.92 15.52
N GLN A 106 13.81 3.11 15.17
CA GLN A 106 14.23 2.93 13.78
C GLN A 106 13.12 2.34 12.90
N LEU A 107 12.42 1.32 13.38
CA LEU A 107 11.28 0.72 12.68
C LEU A 107 10.16 1.75 12.52
N ALA A 108 9.78 2.46 13.57
CA ALA A 108 8.77 3.51 13.48
C ALA A 108 9.13 4.59 12.45
N GLN A 109 10.40 5.02 12.42
CA GLN A 109 10.89 5.96 11.42
C GLN A 109 10.86 5.38 10.00
N THR A 110 11.13 4.09 9.82
CA THR A 110 11.00 3.43 8.52
C THR A 110 9.57 3.50 8.02
N HIS A 111 8.58 3.09 8.81
CA HIS A 111 7.17 3.14 8.43
C HIS A 111 6.71 4.58 8.12
N LEU A 112 7.11 5.56 8.94
CA LEU A 112 6.84 6.97 8.69
C LEU A 112 7.42 7.46 7.35
N LYS A 113 8.68 7.12 7.05
CA LYS A 113 9.34 7.46 5.77
C LYS A 113 8.64 6.81 4.58
N GLN A 114 8.09 5.61 4.76
CA GLN A 114 7.29 4.91 3.74
C GLN A 114 5.86 5.45 3.61
N ARG A 115 5.51 6.51 4.36
CA ARG A 115 4.16 7.11 4.36
C ARG A 115 3.09 6.09 4.70
N SER A 116 3.31 5.25 5.71
CA SER A 116 2.27 4.33 6.19
C SER A 116 1.03 5.11 6.61
N ALA A 117 -0.11 4.80 6.00
CA ALA A 117 -1.35 5.53 6.16
C ALA A 117 -2.54 4.60 5.91
N GLU A 118 -3.66 4.95 6.53
CA GLU A 118 -4.95 4.39 6.18
C GLU A 118 -5.51 5.06 4.92
N LEU A 119 -6.42 4.36 4.24
CA LEU A 119 -7.39 4.97 3.36
C LEU A 119 -8.60 5.42 4.18
N GLN A 120 -9.21 6.51 3.74
CA GLN A 120 -10.47 7.03 4.26
C GLN A 120 -11.42 7.21 3.08
N CYS A 121 -12.63 6.70 3.24
CA CYS A 121 -13.72 6.81 2.27
C CYS A 121 -14.96 7.35 3.00
N ASP A 122 -15.96 7.78 2.24
CA ASP A 122 -17.21 8.33 2.83
C ASP A 122 -17.90 7.33 3.78
N ASP A 123 -17.70 6.03 3.56
CA ASP A 123 -18.30 4.92 4.31
C ASP A 123 -17.38 4.33 5.40
N GLY A 124 -16.15 4.81 5.57
CA GLY A 124 -15.26 4.25 6.58
C GLY A 124 -13.85 4.82 6.69
N GLN A 125 -13.21 4.48 7.81
CA GLN A 125 -11.81 4.80 8.14
C GLN A 125 -11.09 3.52 8.56
N ASN A 126 -9.78 3.60 8.78
CA ASN A 126 -8.91 2.46 9.04
C ASN A 126 -8.97 1.44 7.91
N LEU A 127 -8.90 1.88 6.65
CA LEU A 127 -8.98 1.01 5.48
C LEU A 127 -7.61 0.83 4.82
N GLY A 128 -7.50 -0.22 4.01
CA GLY A 128 -6.42 -0.37 3.05
C GLY A 128 -5.25 -1.22 3.54
N PRO A 129 -4.24 -1.40 2.66
CA PRO A 129 -3.23 -2.44 2.81
C PRO A 129 -2.34 -2.28 4.05
N TRP A 130 -2.00 -1.03 4.45
CA TRP A 130 -1.26 -0.80 5.68
C TRP A 130 -2.04 -1.26 6.91
N VAL A 131 -3.34 -0.96 6.96
CA VAL A 131 -4.19 -1.35 8.09
C VAL A 131 -4.32 -2.86 8.14
N ARG A 132 -4.66 -3.52 7.02
CA ARG A 132 -4.72 -4.99 6.96
C ARG A 132 -3.41 -5.64 7.37
N SER A 133 -2.27 -5.05 7.00
CA SER A 133 -0.95 -5.56 7.39
C SER A 133 -0.68 -5.44 8.91
N TYR A 134 -1.16 -4.37 9.55
CA TYR A 134 -1.04 -4.17 11.00
C TYR A 134 -2.07 -4.96 11.80
N CYS A 135 -3.25 -5.16 11.24
CA CYS A 135 -4.43 -5.72 11.88
C CYS A 135 -4.76 -7.13 11.37
N ASP A 136 -3.72 -7.91 11.05
CA ASP A 136 -3.81 -9.36 10.81
C ASP A 136 -4.79 -9.74 9.68
N GLY A 137 -4.73 -8.99 8.58
CA GLY A 137 -5.54 -9.16 7.37
C GLY A 137 -6.85 -8.38 7.38
N LEU A 138 -7.16 -7.66 8.47
CA LEU A 138 -8.45 -6.99 8.65
C LEU A 138 -8.32 -5.47 8.58
N ASP A 139 -9.31 -4.82 7.98
CA ASP A 139 -9.46 -3.36 7.95
C ASP A 139 -10.92 -2.94 8.14
N GLY A 140 -11.13 -1.64 8.28
CA GLY A 140 -12.41 -1.01 8.59
C GLY A 140 -12.44 -0.39 9.98
N SER A 141 -13.49 0.38 10.25
CA SER A 141 -13.58 1.30 11.40
C SER A 141 -13.38 0.67 12.79
N LEU A 142 -13.56 -0.64 12.91
CA LEU A 142 -13.31 -1.41 14.16
C LEU A 142 -11.82 -1.70 14.39
N PHE A 143 -11.01 -1.73 13.33
CA PHE A 143 -9.60 -2.12 13.39
C PHE A 143 -8.72 -0.89 13.56
N LYS A 144 -8.52 -0.49 14.82
CA LYS A 144 -7.71 0.70 15.17
C LYS A 144 -6.24 0.47 14.83
N TRP A 145 -5.83 0.90 13.65
CA TRP A 145 -4.51 0.59 13.09
C TRP A 145 -3.34 1.17 13.89
N CYS A 146 -3.57 2.21 14.71
CA CYS A 146 -2.57 2.75 15.62
C CYS A 146 -2.08 1.71 16.64
N ALA A 147 -2.98 0.88 17.19
CA ALA A 147 -2.61 -0.21 18.09
C ALA A 147 -1.92 -1.36 17.34
N GLY A 148 -2.42 -1.70 16.14
CA GLY A 148 -1.79 -2.69 15.27
C GLY A 148 -0.35 -2.30 14.88
N PHE A 149 -0.12 -1.04 14.54
CA PHE A 149 1.20 -0.51 14.23
C PHE A 149 2.17 -0.65 15.40
N VAL A 150 1.74 -0.29 16.62
CA VAL A 150 2.57 -0.45 17.83
C VAL A 150 2.93 -1.93 18.03
N GLN A 151 1.98 -2.85 17.83
CA GLN A 151 2.29 -4.28 17.88
C GLN A 151 3.32 -4.68 16.81
N SER A 152 3.21 -4.17 15.58
CA SER A 152 4.11 -4.51 14.49
C SER A 152 5.56 -4.06 14.69
N ILE A 153 5.79 -2.90 15.30
CA ILE A 153 7.17 -2.42 15.55
C ILE A 153 7.82 -3.04 16.80
N LEU A 154 7.06 -3.80 17.59
CA LEU A 154 7.51 -4.53 18.77
C LEU A 154 7.73 -6.03 18.49
N ASP A 155 7.26 -6.51 17.35
CA ASP A 155 7.35 -7.89 16.90
C ASP A 155 8.71 -8.22 16.28
#